data_AF-A0A4S1XB96-F1
#
_entry.id   AF-A0A4S1XB96-F1
#
_cell.length_a   1.000
_cell.length_b   1.000
_cell.length_c   1.000
_cell.angle_alpha   90.00
_cell.angle_beta   90.00
_cell.angle_gamma   90.00
#
_symmetry.space_group_name_H-M   'P 1'
#
loop_
_entity.id
_entity.type
_entity.pdbx_description
1 polymer ?
#
loop_
_entity_poly.entity_id
_entity_poly.type
_entity_poly.pdbx_seq_one_letter_code
_entity_poly.pdbx_strand_id
1 'polypeptide(L)'
;MSDSSFMTLALRGTVLSDEIEDFVEAWHASASMEEIYEFLGMSFEEYSLWASNPDTIDVILSARHVGQPLREAVNDNLRVQERIAARADEAGKLAILSRWIAAQPDR
;
A
#
# COMPACT_ATOMS: atom_id res chain seq x y z
N MET A 1 9.22 12.63 -6.62
CA MET A 1 7.84 12.19 -6.88
C MET A 1 7.26 13.12 -7.91
N SER A 2 6.69 12.57 -8.99
CA SER A 2 6.00 13.35 -10.01
C SER A 2 4.69 13.92 -9.44
N ASP A 3 4.33 15.15 -9.80
CA ASP A 3 3.08 15.80 -9.35
C ASP A 3 1.81 15.08 -9.82
N SER A 4 1.96 14.19 -10.81
CA SER A 4 0.88 13.41 -11.42
C SER A 4 0.88 11.93 -11.00
N SER A 5 1.72 11.53 -10.04
CA SER A 5 1.73 10.14 -9.58
C SER A 5 0.46 9.81 -8.80
N PHE A 6 0.05 8.53 -8.81
CA PHE A 6 -1.09 8.05 -8.02
C PHE A 6 -1.00 8.52 -6.57
N MET A 7 0.14 8.28 -5.90
CA MET A 7 0.32 8.66 -4.50
C MET A 7 0.11 10.16 -4.25
N THR A 8 0.57 11.02 -5.16
CA THR A 8 0.40 12.47 -5.03
C THR A 8 -1.06 12.88 -5.20
N LEU A 9 -1.75 12.31 -6.18
CA LEU A 9 -3.15 12.62 -6.47
C LEU A 9 -4.08 12.07 -5.37
N ALA A 10 -3.82 10.86 -4.88
CA ALA A 10 -4.59 10.24 -3.81
C ALA A 10 -4.44 11.01 -2.50
N LEU A 11 -3.21 11.44 -2.15
CA LEU A 11 -2.98 12.28 -0.96
C LEU A 11 -3.63 13.67 -1.04
N ARG A 12 -3.92 14.16 -2.25
CA ARG A 12 -4.66 15.41 -2.49
C ARG A 12 -6.18 15.20 -2.52
N GLY A 13 -6.66 13.96 -2.48
CA GLY A 13 -8.07 13.62 -2.63
C GLY A 13 -8.60 13.82 -4.05
N THR A 14 -7.72 13.84 -5.04
CA THR A 14 -8.10 13.97 -6.47
C THR A 14 -8.51 12.64 -7.08
N VAL A 15 -7.97 11.54 -6.55
CA VAL A 15 -8.31 10.16 -6.94
C VAL A 15 -8.57 9.32 -5.70
N LEU A 16 -9.35 8.26 -5.86
CA LEU A 16 -9.67 7.25 -4.86
C LEU A 16 -8.64 6.12 -4.87
N SER A 17 -8.68 5.28 -3.83
CA SER A 17 -7.70 4.22 -3.66
C SER A 17 -7.87 3.05 -4.62
N ASP A 18 -9.09 2.80 -5.10
CA ASP A 18 -9.42 1.82 -6.13
C ASP A 18 -8.97 2.24 -7.53
N GLU A 19 -8.86 3.54 -7.80
CA GLU A 19 -8.34 4.07 -9.07
C GLU A 19 -6.85 3.76 -9.29
N ILE A 20 -6.13 3.17 -8.32
CA ILE A 20 -4.74 2.71 -8.53
C ILE A 20 -4.61 1.74 -9.71
N GLU A 21 -5.64 0.92 -9.98
CA GLU A 21 -5.64 -0.02 -11.09
C GLU A 21 -5.53 0.70 -12.45
N ASP A 22 -6.20 1.84 -12.62
CA ASP A 22 -6.13 2.66 -13.84
C ASP A 22 -4.71 3.19 -14.08
N PHE A 23 -3.97 3.52 -13.02
CA PHE A 23 -2.58 3.95 -13.14
C PHE A 23 -1.66 2.77 -13.51
N VAL A 24 -1.95 1.56 -13.02
CA VAL A 24 -1.22 0.36 -13.43
C VAL A 24 -1.45 0.03 -14.90
N GLU A 25 -2.71 0.14 -15.36
CA GLU A 25 -3.03 -0.01 -16.78
C GLU A 25 -2.34 1.06 -17.64
N ALA A 26 -2.33 2.31 -17.20
CA ALA A 26 -1.64 3.41 -17.88
C ALA A 26 -0.13 3.16 -17.96
N TRP A 27 0.49 2.62 -16.90
CA TRP A 27 1.89 2.23 -16.91
C TRP A 27 2.14 1.12 -17.94
N HIS A 28 1.31 0.06 -17.96
CA HIS A 28 1.41 -1.03 -18.94
C HIS A 28 1.25 -0.57 -20.39
N ALA A 29 0.38 0.42 -20.63
CA ALA A 29 0.16 0.99 -21.97
C ALA A 29 1.24 2.01 -22.37
N SER A 30 2.03 2.50 -21.40
CA SER A 30 3.09 3.47 -21.66
C SER A 30 4.36 2.79 -22.19
N ALA A 31 5.19 3.56 -22.88
CA ALA A 31 6.57 3.17 -23.22
C ALA A 31 7.56 3.56 -22.11
N SER A 32 7.09 3.67 -20.87
CA SER A 32 7.93 4.09 -19.75
C SER A 32 9.03 3.07 -19.47
N MET A 33 10.22 3.58 -19.16
CA MET A 33 11.34 2.79 -18.65
C MET A 33 11.39 2.82 -17.11
N GLU A 34 10.51 3.60 -16.48
CA GLU A 34 10.44 3.69 -15.02
C GLU A 34 9.82 2.44 -14.43
N GLU A 35 10.33 2.02 -13.28
CA GLU A 35 9.73 0.93 -12.52
C GLU A 35 8.33 1.34 -12.05
N ILE A 36 7.38 0.39 -12.02
CA ILE A 36 5.99 0.67 -11.67
C ILE A 36 5.83 1.37 -10.31
N TYR A 37 6.65 1.03 -9.31
CA TYR A 37 6.58 1.68 -8.00
C TYR A 37 7.01 3.15 -8.07
N GLU A 38 7.96 3.49 -8.93
CA GLU A 38 8.39 4.88 -9.16
C GLU A 38 7.29 5.66 -9.88
N PHE A 39 6.67 5.05 -10.89
CA PHE A 39 5.55 5.63 -11.64
C PHE A 39 4.35 5.94 -10.73
N LEU A 40 4.00 5.01 -9.83
CA LEU A 40 2.93 5.20 -8.85
C LEU A 40 3.31 6.22 -7.75
N GLY A 41 4.60 6.51 -7.59
CA GLY A 41 5.12 7.40 -6.53
C GLY A 41 5.26 6.71 -5.17
N MET A 42 5.37 5.38 -5.16
CA MET A 42 5.58 4.53 -4.00
C MET A 42 7.07 4.25 -3.75
N SER A 43 7.40 3.88 -2.52
CA SER A 43 8.63 3.16 -2.25
C SER A 43 8.49 1.69 -2.68
N PHE A 44 9.61 1.01 -2.90
CA PHE A 44 9.60 -0.42 -3.20
C PHE A 44 8.90 -1.24 -2.10
N GLU A 45 9.05 -0.83 -0.83
CA GLU A 45 8.42 -1.52 0.31
C GLU A 45 6.89 -1.38 0.30
N GLU A 46 6.38 -0.18 0.00
CA GLU A 46 4.94 0.08 -0.13
C GLU A 46 4.35 -0.69 -1.30
N TYR A 47 5.01 -0.66 -2.45
CA TYR A 47 4.57 -1.41 -3.61
C TYR A 47 4.57 -2.91 -3.33
N SER A 48 5.62 -3.44 -2.68
CA SER A 48 5.70 -4.86 -2.34
C SER A 48 4.58 -5.29 -1.38
N LEU A 49 4.22 -4.43 -0.43
CA LEU A 49 3.10 -4.66 0.49
C LEU A 49 1.77 -4.67 -0.28
N TRP A 50 1.51 -3.64 -1.08
CA TRP A 50 0.29 -3.52 -1.87
C TRP A 50 0.13 -4.65 -2.90
N ALA A 51 1.19 -4.98 -3.63
CA ALA A 51 1.19 -6.08 -4.58
C ALA A 51 0.95 -7.45 -3.90
N SER A 52 1.30 -7.60 -2.62
CA SER A 52 1.01 -8.80 -1.84
C SER A 52 -0.40 -8.81 -1.25
N ASN A 53 -0.97 -7.64 -0.98
CA ASN A 53 -2.32 -7.47 -0.44
C ASN A 53 -2.90 -6.10 -0.87
N PRO A 54 -3.74 -6.06 -1.93
CA PRO A 54 -4.27 -4.81 -2.50
C PRO A 54 -5.03 -3.93 -1.49
N ASP A 55 -5.66 -4.54 -0.48
CA ASP A 55 -6.41 -3.83 0.56
C ASP A 55 -5.54 -2.94 1.46
N THR A 56 -4.21 -3.06 1.37
CA THR A 56 -3.28 -2.25 2.15
C THR A 56 -3.09 -0.84 1.61
N ILE A 57 -3.68 -0.52 0.45
CA ILE A 57 -3.52 0.80 -0.16
C ILE A 57 -3.99 1.93 0.77
N ASP A 58 -5.11 1.74 1.46
CA ASP A 58 -5.65 2.72 2.41
C ASP A 58 -4.73 2.91 3.61
N VAL A 59 -4.05 1.83 4.05
CA VAL A 59 -3.06 1.87 5.14
C VAL A 59 -1.84 2.68 4.70
N ILE A 60 -1.35 2.46 3.48
CA ILE A 60 -0.20 3.18 2.92
C ILE A 60 -0.52 4.68 2.78
N LEU A 61 -1.68 5.01 2.21
CA LEU A 61 -2.13 6.39 2.05
C LEU A 61 -2.30 7.09 3.41
N SER A 62 -2.92 6.41 4.38
CA SER A 62 -3.09 6.95 5.73
C SER A 62 -1.75 7.20 6.40
N ALA A 63 -0.83 6.23 6.35
CA ALA A 63 0.52 6.35 6.93
C ALA A 63 1.27 7.56 6.36
N ARG A 64 1.24 7.73 5.03
CA ARG A 64 1.83 8.88 4.35
C ARG A 64 1.19 10.20 4.74
N HIS A 65 -0.14 10.25 4.86
CA HIS A 65 -0.87 11.46 5.21
C HIS A 65 -0.50 11.98 6.61
N VAL A 66 -0.33 11.08 7.58
CA VAL A 66 0.02 11.46 8.97
C VAL A 66 1.52 11.43 9.25
N GLY A 67 2.34 11.04 8.27
CA GLY A 67 3.80 10.88 8.44
C GLY A 67 4.21 9.72 9.36
N GLN A 68 3.36 8.69 9.48
CA GLN A 68 3.64 7.50 10.28
C GLN A 68 4.54 6.53 9.50
N PRO A 69 5.53 5.88 10.14
CA PRO A 69 6.31 4.83 9.51
C PRO A 69 5.42 3.67 9.03
N LEU A 70 5.66 3.17 7.82
CA LEU A 70 4.85 2.10 7.21
C LEU A 70 4.71 0.87 8.10
N ARG A 71 5.81 0.42 8.73
CA ARG A 71 5.81 -0.74 9.64
C ARG A 71 4.86 -0.55 10.82
N GLU A 72 4.80 0.64 11.40
CA GLU A 72 3.89 0.94 12.50
C GLU A 72 2.44 0.94 12.03
N ALA A 73 2.15 1.57 10.88
CA ALA A 73 0.81 1.60 10.31
C ALA A 73 0.28 0.19 9.98
N VAL A 74 1.13 -0.67 9.43
CA VAL A 74 0.78 -2.07 9.14
C VAL A 74 0.56 -2.87 10.43
N ASN A 75 1.38 -2.68 11.46
CA ASN A 75 1.20 -3.33 12.75
C ASN A 75 -0.10 -2.89 13.44
N ASP A 76 -0.46 -1.61 13.36
CA ASP A 76 -1.71 -1.10 13.91
C ASP A 76 -2.92 -1.64 13.13
N ASN A 77 -2.83 -1.71 11.79
CA ASN A 77 -3.85 -2.33 10.96
C ASN A 77 -4.03 -3.81 11.30
N LEU A 78 -2.94 -4.57 11.44
CA LEU A 78 -2.96 -5.98 11.83
C LEU A 78 -3.70 -6.18 13.16
N ARG A 79 -3.39 -5.37 14.19
CA ARG A 79 -4.07 -5.43 15.50
C ARG A 79 -5.55 -5.10 15.43
N VAL A 80 -5.96 -4.21 14.53
CA VAL A 80 -7.38 -3.91 14.29
C VAL A 80 -8.04 -5.11 13.62
N GLN A 81 -7.42 -5.64 12.57
CA GLN A 81 -7.93 -6.79 11.84
C GLN A 81 -8.03 -8.04 12.72
N GLU A 82 -7.05 -8.35 13.57
CA GLU A 82 -7.12 -9.48 14.51
C GLU A 82 -8.34 -9.41 15.46
N ARG A 83 -8.71 -8.20 15.90
CA ARG A 83 -9.90 -7.99 16.74
C ARG A 83 -11.21 -8.20 15.98
N ILE A 84 -11.22 -7.97 14.67
CA ILE A 84 -12.39 -8.11 13.78
C ILE A 84 -12.51 -9.55 13.24
N ALA A 85 -11.38 -10.13 12.80
CA ALA A 85 -11.21 -11.45 12.20
C ALA A 85 -11.52 -12.64 13.12
N ALA A 86 -11.74 -12.40 14.42
CA ALA A 86 -12.44 -13.34 15.31
C ALA A 86 -13.83 -13.75 14.77
N ARG A 87 -14.30 -13.10 13.69
CA ARG A 87 -15.49 -13.43 12.90
C ARG A 87 -15.15 -13.90 11.46
N ALA A 88 -14.24 -14.87 11.34
CA ALA A 88 -14.27 -16.01 10.41
C ALA A 88 -14.00 -15.90 8.88
N ASP A 89 -13.43 -14.85 8.29
CA ASP A 89 -12.95 -14.94 6.86
C ASP A 89 -11.63 -14.21 6.53
N GLU A 90 -10.96 -13.59 7.52
CA GLU A 90 -9.84 -12.67 7.25
C GLU A 90 -8.44 -13.28 7.49
N ALA A 91 -8.38 -14.59 7.78
CA ALA A 91 -7.15 -15.26 8.25
C ALA A 91 -5.98 -15.24 7.24
N GLY A 92 -6.26 -15.30 5.94
CA GLY A 92 -5.23 -15.28 4.90
C GLY A 92 -4.53 -13.92 4.79
N LYS A 93 -5.29 -12.83 4.88
CA LYS A 93 -4.76 -11.45 4.84
C LYS A 93 -3.88 -11.16 6.05
N LEU A 94 -4.31 -11.58 7.24
CA LEU A 94 -3.52 -11.50 8.47
C LEU A 94 -2.17 -12.22 8.33
N ALA A 95 -2.14 -13.41 7.74
CA ALA A 95 -0.91 -14.17 7.55
C ALA A 95 0.09 -13.44 6.63
N ILE A 96 -0.40 -12.76 5.58
CA ILE A 96 0.44 -11.97 4.67
C ILE A 96 1.05 -10.77 5.41
N LEU A 97 0.22 -10.00 6.13
CA LEU A 97 0.67 -8.84 6.92
C LEU A 97 1.68 -9.23 8.00
N SER A 98 1.37 -10.27 8.79
CA SER A 98 2.27 -10.79 9.83
C SER A 98 3.62 -11.23 9.25
N ARG A 99 3.61 -11.91 8.11
CA ARG A 99 4.84 -12.32 7.43
C ARG A 99 5.64 -11.12 6.92
N TRP A 100 4.98 -10.10 6.38
CA TRP A 100 5.64 -8.88 5.91
C TRP A 100 6.34 -8.15 7.07
N ILE A 101 5.68 -8.00 8.23
CA ILE A 101 6.30 -7.40 9.43
C ILE A 101 7.52 -8.20 9.87
N ALA A 102 7.42 -9.54 9.92
CA ALA A 102 8.52 -10.39 10.33
C ALA A 102 9.73 -10.36 9.38
N ALA A 103 9.52 -10.04 8.10
CA ALA A 103 10.57 -9.97 7.09
C ALA A 103 11.37 -8.65 7.11
N GLN A 104 10.89 -7.62 7.82
CA GLN A 104 11.59 -6.35 7.92
C GLN A 104 12.54 -6.33 9.14
N PRO A 105 13.86 -6.06 8.94
CA PRO A 105 14.81 -6.00 10.04
C PRO A 105 14.51 -4.81 10.96
N ASP A 106 14.59 -5.02 12.28
CA ASP A 106 14.60 -3.94 13.27
C ASP A 106 15.87 -3.11 13.03
N ARG A 107 15.71 -1.94 12.39
CA ARG A 107 16.79 -0.98 12.20
C ARG A 107 16.89 -0.02 13.38
#